data_AF-Q2UV46-F1
#
_entry.id   AF-Q2UV46-F1
#
_cell.length_a   1.000
_cell.length_b   1.000
_cell.length_c   1.000
_cell.angle_alpha   90.00
_cell.angle_beta   90.00
_cell.angle_gamma   90.00
#
_symmetry.space_group_name_H-M   'P 1'
#
loop_
_entity.id
_entity.type
_entity.pdbx_description
1 polymer ?
#
loop_
_entity_poly.entity_id
_entity_poly.type
_entity_poly.pdbx_seq_one_letter_code
_entity_poly.pdbx_strand_id
1 'polypeptide(L)'
;MTARVLEVEGQFLYLPGCMIMSFDDPTTRTAEVKLVRMVQGVDLGRLAETHNVYKNVVHDLVGVEEASQELDSIMQRSPRFNKWLLVPAYGLASVAVGPFAFDARPIDMPICFFLGSLVGFMQHVLAPKSVLYSNVFEVSAAVLTSFLARAFGSIKSPFGGEEYLFCFSALAQSSIALILPGFMVLCSSLELQSHQMIAGSIRMVYAIIYSLFLGYGITVGTTIYGLLDGAANSQTTCKRLDVWGSEYIQHFVFVPVYVVFLAIINQAKWKQVPTMIVIAICGYVTNYFSTKKLGSNSEVANTVGAFTVGLLGNLYSRLWHGHAATAILPGIFVLVPSGLASSGSLMAGITYANEVRENLAKSNSSDTLNSASQDTSIASLGFGMIQVAIGITVGLFIAALVVYPFGKRRSGLFSF
;
A
#
# COMPACT_ATOMS: atom_id res chain seq x y z
N MET A 1 -15.72 -17.58 18.16
CA MET A 1 -17.13 -17.80 17.76
C MET A 1 -17.29 -19.12 17.03
N THR A 2 -16.54 -19.37 15.95
CA THR A 2 -16.63 -20.62 15.17
C THR A 2 -16.47 -21.89 16.03
N ALA A 3 -15.48 -21.94 16.94
CA ALA A 3 -15.30 -23.08 17.83
C ALA A 3 -16.54 -23.40 18.71
N ARG A 4 -17.29 -22.37 19.14
CA ARG A 4 -18.54 -22.57 19.88
C ARG A 4 -19.67 -23.12 19.03
N VAL A 5 -19.72 -22.75 17.75
CA VAL A 5 -20.71 -23.30 16.79
C VAL A 5 -20.39 -24.76 16.49
N LEU A 6 -19.11 -25.11 16.43
CA LEU A 6 -18.64 -26.47 16.21
C LEU A 6 -18.59 -27.33 17.48
N GLU A 7 -19.02 -26.80 18.63
CA GLU A 7 -18.96 -27.47 19.94
C GLU A 7 -17.56 -27.96 20.33
N VAL A 8 -16.51 -27.24 19.90
CA VAL A 8 -15.11 -27.52 20.23
C VAL A 8 -14.60 -26.55 21.30
N GLU A 9 -14.07 -27.10 22.39
CA GLU A 9 -13.34 -26.32 23.41
C GLU A 9 -11.92 -26.04 22.93
N GLY A 10 -11.61 -24.76 22.72
CA GLY A 10 -10.28 -24.37 22.29
C GLY A 10 -9.98 -22.89 22.46
N GLN A 11 -8.69 -22.60 22.59
CA GLN A 11 -8.13 -21.26 22.72
C GLN A 11 -7.30 -20.94 21.47
N PHE A 12 -7.47 -19.71 20.96
CA PHE A 12 -6.83 -19.27 19.72
C PHE A 12 -6.06 -17.99 20.00
N LEU A 13 -4.75 -18.03 19.76
CA LEU A 13 -3.88 -16.86 19.80
C LEU A 13 -3.40 -16.53 18.39
N TYR A 14 -3.73 -15.33 17.94
CA TYR A 14 -3.34 -14.84 16.63
C TYR A 14 -2.16 -13.89 16.73
N LEU A 15 -1.09 -14.20 16.00
CA LEU A 15 0.08 -13.35 15.80
C LEU A 15 0.28 -13.13 14.29
N PRO A 16 0.84 -12.00 13.85
CA PRO A 16 1.15 -11.80 12.44
C PRO A 16 2.07 -12.92 11.93
N GLY A 17 1.58 -13.73 10.97
CA GLY A 17 2.32 -14.83 10.36
C GLY A 17 2.29 -16.16 11.12
N CYS A 18 1.59 -16.23 12.26
CA CYS A 18 1.47 -17.44 13.07
C CYS A 18 0.13 -17.49 13.82
N MET A 19 -0.59 -18.61 13.72
CA MET A 19 -1.74 -18.88 14.57
C MET A 19 -1.41 -20.05 15.49
N ILE A 20 -1.62 -19.86 16.79
CA ILE A 20 -1.48 -20.89 17.81
C ILE A 20 -2.88 -21.28 18.25
N MET A 21 -3.18 -22.57 18.15
CA MET A 21 -4.47 -23.16 18.44
C MET A 21 -4.25 -24.21 19.53
N SER A 22 -4.97 -24.10 20.63
CA SER A 22 -4.98 -25.10 21.71
C SER A 22 -6.36 -25.72 21.75
N PHE A 23 -6.45 -27.03 21.59
CA PHE A 23 -7.68 -27.79 21.74
C PHE A 23 -7.62 -28.53 23.06
N ASP A 24 -8.57 -28.23 23.95
CA ASP A 24 -8.62 -28.83 25.27
C ASP A 24 -9.45 -30.12 25.19
N ASP A 25 -8.90 -31.22 25.71
CA ASP A 25 -9.63 -32.47 25.87
C ASP A 25 -10.04 -32.63 27.34
N PRO A 26 -11.34 -32.45 27.66
CA PRO A 26 -11.81 -32.53 29.03
C PRO A 26 -11.67 -33.94 29.63
N THR A 27 -11.58 -34.98 28.79
CA THR A 27 -11.50 -36.36 29.25
C THR A 27 -10.11 -36.72 29.74
N THR A 28 -9.06 -36.31 29.01
CA THR A 28 -7.66 -36.58 29.36
C THR A 28 -7.01 -35.47 30.17
N ARG A 29 -7.67 -34.30 30.31
CA ARG A 29 -7.09 -33.07 30.88
C ARG A 29 -5.78 -32.68 30.20
N THR A 30 -5.67 -32.96 28.90
CA THR A 30 -4.54 -32.55 28.07
C THR A 30 -4.99 -31.51 27.06
N ALA A 31 -4.02 -30.74 26.57
CA ALA A 31 -4.25 -29.74 25.53
C ALA A 31 -3.37 -30.07 24.32
N GLU A 32 -3.99 -30.26 23.15
CA GLU A 32 -3.26 -30.40 21.89
C GLU A 32 -3.01 -29.01 21.31
N VAL A 33 -1.74 -28.61 21.25
CA VAL A 33 -1.36 -27.32 20.68
C VAL A 33 -0.87 -27.49 19.25
N LYS A 34 -1.54 -26.83 18.30
CA LYS A 34 -1.13 -26.73 16.89
C LYS A 34 -0.63 -25.33 16.59
N LEU A 35 0.49 -25.27 15.87
CA LEU A 35 1.09 -24.03 15.40
C LEU A 35 1.09 -24.01 13.87
N VAL A 36 0.39 -23.04 13.30
CA VAL A 36 0.28 -22.86 11.85
C VAL A 36 1.01 -21.57 11.45
N ARG A 37 2.05 -21.69 10.62
CA ARG A 37 2.80 -20.54 10.06
C ARG A 37 2.43 -20.35 8.60
N MET A 38 2.24 -19.10 8.19
CA MET A 38 1.97 -18.76 6.79
C MET A 38 2.64 -17.42 6.44
N VAL A 39 3.22 -17.36 5.23
CA VAL A 39 3.73 -16.11 4.66
C VAL A 39 2.55 -15.21 4.33
N GLN A 40 2.57 -13.96 4.81
CA GLN A 40 1.48 -13.02 4.57
C GLN A 40 1.42 -12.62 3.09
N GLY A 41 0.21 -12.52 2.55
CA GLY A 41 -0.03 -12.08 1.18
C GLY A 41 -1.50 -11.69 0.99
N VAL A 42 -1.77 -11.01 -0.13
CA VAL A 42 -3.12 -10.55 -0.48
C VAL A 42 -3.63 -11.35 -1.68
N ASP A 43 -4.71 -12.09 -1.46
CA ASP A 43 -5.51 -12.69 -2.53
C ASP A 43 -6.99 -12.42 -2.22
N LEU A 44 -7.54 -11.42 -2.89
CA LEU A 44 -8.93 -11.00 -2.68
C LEU A 44 -9.93 -12.07 -3.12
N GLY A 45 -9.56 -12.89 -4.11
CA GLY A 45 -10.38 -13.99 -4.59
C GLY A 45 -10.53 -15.09 -3.54
N ARG A 46 -9.41 -15.56 -3.00
CA ARG A 46 -9.37 -16.57 -1.92
C ARG A 46 -10.03 -16.05 -0.65
N LEU A 47 -9.75 -14.80 -0.26
CA LEU A 47 -10.36 -14.19 0.92
C LEU A 47 -11.90 -14.19 0.84
N ALA A 48 -12.46 -13.81 -0.30
CA ALA A 48 -13.91 -13.82 -0.50
C ALA A 48 -14.51 -15.24 -0.49
N GLU A 49 -13.79 -16.23 -1.05
CA GLU A 49 -14.22 -17.64 -1.09
C GLU A 49 -14.19 -18.25 0.32
N THR A 50 -13.08 -18.12 1.04
CA THR A 50 -12.93 -18.60 2.42
C THR A 50 -13.97 -17.97 3.36
N HIS A 51 -14.26 -16.68 3.20
CA HIS A 51 -15.29 -16.01 4.01
C HIS A 51 -16.71 -16.53 3.70
N ASN A 52 -17.00 -16.92 2.45
CA ASN A 52 -18.28 -17.55 2.11
C ASN A 52 -18.42 -18.92 2.78
N VAL A 53 -17.38 -19.76 2.73
CA VAL A 53 -17.35 -21.05 3.42
C VAL A 53 -17.60 -20.86 4.92
N TYR A 54 -16.86 -19.94 5.55
CA TYR A 54 -17.07 -19.56 6.95
C TYR A 54 -18.52 -19.18 7.25
N LYS A 55 -19.11 -18.30 6.43
CA LYS A 55 -20.48 -17.84 6.63
C LYS A 55 -21.48 -18.99 6.47
N ASN A 56 -21.29 -19.87 5.50
CA ASN A 56 -22.18 -21.01 5.27
C ASN A 56 -22.14 -22.00 6.43
N VAL A 57 -20.95 -22.27 6.99
CA VAL A 57 -20.80 -23.11 8.19
C VAL A 57 -21.46 -22.48 9.41
N VAL A 58 -21.24 -21.19 9.65
CA VAL A 58 -21.83 -20.50 10.83
C VAL A 58 -23.35 -20.40 10.76
N HIS A 59 -23.95 -20.46 9.57
CA HIS A 59 -25.39 -20.46 9.38
C HIS A 59 -25.97 -21.86 9.18
N ASP A 60 -25.21 -22.92 9.47
CA ASP A 60 -25.60 -24.32 9.33
C ASP A 60 -26.13 -24.69 7.92
N LEU A 61 -25.63 -24.01 6.88
CA LEU A 61 -25.99 -24.30 5.49
C LEU A 61 -25.15 -25.42 4.87
N VAL A 62 -23.93 -25.62 5.38
CA VAL A 62 -22.94 -26.57 4.87
C VAL A 62 -22.28 -27.27 6.06
N GLY A 63 -22.11 -28.59 5.97
CA GLY A 63 -21.46 -29.40 7.01
C GLY A 63 -19.94 -29.22 7.07
N VAL A 64 -19.32 -29.59 8.19
CA VAL A 64 -17.87 -29.41 8.41
C VAL A 64 -17.02 -30.17 7.38
N GLU A 65 -17.43 -31.38 7.01
CA GLU A 65 -16.73 -32.21 6.04
C GLU A 65 -16.70 -31.57 4.64
N GLU A 66 -17.87 -31.11 4.16
CA GLU A 66 -17.99 -30.42 2.87
C GLU A 66 -17.23 -29.09 2.89
N ALA A 67 -17.32 -28.32 3.98
CA ALA A 67 -16.58 -27.08 4.15
C ALA A 67 -15.06 -27.30 4.16
N SER A 68 -14.58 -28.40 4.74
CA SER A 68 -13.15 -28.75 4.74
C SER A 68 -12.66 -29.06 3.33
N GLN A 69 -13.42 -29.83 2.56
CA GLN A 69 -13.10 -30.14 1.16
C GLN A 69 -13.11 -28.88 0.28
N GLU A 70 -14.09 -27.98 0.47
CA GLU A 70 -14.14 -26.71 -0.23
C GLU A 70 -12.93 -25.82 0.14
N LEU A 71 -12.56 -25.76 1.42
CA LEU A 71 -11.41 -24.99 1.89
C LEU A 71 -10.08 -25.52 1.32
N ASP A 72 -9.89 -26.84 1.30
CA ASP A 72 -8.71 -27.46 0.68
C ASP A 72 -8.62 -27.15 -0.80
N SER A 73 -9.75 -27.18 -1.52
CA SER A 73 -9.81 -26.82 -2.93
C SER A 73 -9.38 -25.36 -3.17
N ILE A 74 -9.78 -24.43 -2.29
CA ILE A 74 -9.42 -23.01 -2.35
C ILE A 74 -7.92 -22.83 -2.08
N MET A 75 -7.36 -23.55 -1.11
CA MET A 75 -5.95 -23.46 -0.73
C MET A 75 -5.00 -24.00 -1.81
N GLN A 76 -5.37 -25.13 -2.43
CA GLN A 76 -4.56 -25.81 -3.45
C GLN A 76 -4.65 -25.18 -4.84
N ARG A 77 -5.68 -24.36 -5.11
CA ARG A 77 -5.90 -23.71 -6.39
C ARG A 77 -4.70 -22.85 -6.83
N SER A 78 -4.31 -22.91 -8.10
CA SER A 78 -3.30 -21.98 -8.64
C SER A 78 -3.77 -20.51 -8.62
N PRO A 79 -2.85 -19.52 -8.53
CA PRO A 79 -3.21 -18.10 -8.64
C PRO A 79 -3.91 -17.84 -9.98
N ARG A 80 -4.94 -16.99 -9.98
CA ARG A 80 -5.78 -16.75 -11.18
C ARG A 80 -5.01 -16.09 -12.32
N PHE A 81 -4.12 -15.15 -11.99
CA PHE A 81 -3.28 -14.44 -12.94
C PHE A 81 -1.83 -14.92 -12.84
N ASN A 82 -1.25 -15.24 -14.00
CA ASN A 82 0.13 -15.70 -14.11
C ASN A 82 1.12 -14.57 -13.77
N LYS A 83 2.29 -14.95 -13.23
CA LYS A 83 3.38 -14.02 -12.87
C LYS A 83 3.79 -13.11 -14.03
N TRP A 84 3.78 -13.63 -15.26
CA TRP A 84 4.12 -12.89 -16.49
C TRP A 84 3.11 -11.81 -16.87
N LEU A 85 1.84 -11.94 -16.47
CA LEU A 85 0.84 -10.89 -16.63
C LEU A 85 0.93 -9.86 -15.50
N LEU A 86 1.37 -10.30 -14.32
CA LEU A 86 1.50 -9.47 -13.14
C LEU A 86 2.62 -8.43 -13.29
N VAL A 87 3.76 -8.80 -13.87
CA VAL A 87 4.90 -7.88 -14.13
C VAL A 87 4.49 -6.64 -14.94
N PRO A 88 3.91 -6.74 -16.15
CA PRO A 88 3.46 -5.56 -16.88
C PRO A 88 2.26 -4.87 -16.22
N ALA A 89 1.43 -5.59 -15.44
CA ALA A 89 0.36 -4.95 -14.67
C ALA A 89 0.90 -4.00 -13.60
N TYR A 90 2.06 -4.30 -12.98
CA TYR A 90 2.75 -3.35 -12.09
C TYR A 90 3.20 -2.10 -12.85
N GLY A 91 3.76 -2.26 -14.05
CA GLY A 91 4.11 -1.12 -14.91
C GLY A 91 2.90 -0.24 -15.25
N LEU A 92 1.79 -0.85 -15.66
CA LEU A 92 0.56 -0.11 -15.98
C LEU A 92 -0.07 0.56 -14.76
N ALA A 93 0.01 -0.08 -13.58
CA ALA A 93 -0.43 0.51 -12.34
C ALA A 93 0.45 1.73 -11.95
N SER A 94 1.77 1.67 -12.16
CA SER A 94 2.67 2.82 -11.98
C SER A 94 2.36 3.98 -12.95
N VAL A 95 1.98 3.67 -14.19
CA VAL A 95 1.49 4.69 -15.15
C VAL A 95 0.18 5.31 -14.69
N ALA A 96 -0.72 4.51 -14.12
CA ALA A 96 -2.02 4.99 -13.67
C ALA A 96 -1.93 5.82 -12.39
N VAL A 97 -1.04 5.48 -11.45
CA VAL A 97 -0.88 6.26 -10.20
C VAL A 97 -0.14 7.58 -10.39
N GLY A 98 0.77 7.66 -11.38
CA GLY A 98 1.59 8.84 -11.64
C GLY A 98 0.80 10.15 -11.77
N PRO A 99 -0.18 10.25 -12.69
CA PRO A 99 -0.89 11.50 -12.96
C PRO A 99 -1.67 12.02 -11.75
N PHE A 100 -2.41 11.17 -11.04
CA PHE A 100 -3.32 11.64 -10.00
C PHE A 100 -2.66 11.85 -8.63
N ALA A 101 -1.56 11.13 -8.34
CA ALA A 101 -0.90 11.17 -7.03
C ALA A 101 0.42 11.96 -7.02
N PHE A 102 1.12 12.01 -8.15
CA PHE A 102 2.49 12.57 -8.25
C PHE A 102 2.69 13.51 -9.43
N ASP A 103 1.59 14.03 -10.01
CA ASP A 103 1.67 15.06 -11.04
C ASP A 103 2.48 14.66 -12.29
N ALA A 104 2.44 13.36 -12.64
CA ALA A 104 3.17 12.84 -13.78
C ALA A 104 2.61 13.38 -15.12
N ARG A 105 3.53 13.76 -16.02
CA ARG A 105 3.17 14.22 -17.36
C ARG A 105 3.02 13.01 -18.29
N PRO A 106 2.26 13.13 -19.39
CA PRO A 106 2.15 12.04 -20.37
C PRO A 106 3.51 11.57 -20.92
N ILE A 107 4.49 12.49 -21.02
CA ILE A 107 5.85 12.15 -21.48
C ILE A 107 6.61 11.25 -20.48
N ASP A 108 6.28 11.31 -19.19
CA ASP A 108 6.94 10.52 -18.14
C ASP A 108 6.41 9.07 -18.08
N MET A 109 5.21 8.82 -18.66
CA MET A 109 4.51 7.53 -18.58
C MET A 109 5.30 6.31 -19.08
N PRO A 110 6.00 6.34 -20.23
CA PRO A 110 6.75 5.17 -20.70
C PRO A 110 7.86 4.77 -19.73
N ILE A 111 8.48 5.74 -19.04
CA ILE A 111 9.53 5.48 -18.06
C ILE A 111 8.91 4.99 -16.75
N CYS A 112 7.78 5.56 -16.32
CA CYS A 112 6.99 5.01 -15.21
C CYS A 112 6.62 3.54 -15.45
N PHE A 113 6.21 3.17 -16.67
CA PHE A 113 5.90 1.79 -17.05
C PHE A 113 7.12 0.88 -16.92
N PHE A 114 8.29 1.34 -17.39
CA PHE A 114 9.53 0.58 -17.30
C PHE A 114 9.98 0.37 -15.85
N LEU A 115 10.00 1.43 -15.04
CA LEU A 115 10.39 1.35 -13.63
C LEU A 115 9.41 0.52 -12.80
N GLY A 116 8.09 0.66 -13.04
CA GLY A 116 7.08 -0.17 -12.38
C GLY A 116 7.17 -1.64 -12.79
N SER A 117 7.43 -1.93 -14.06
CA SER A 117 7.63 -3.32 -14.53
C SER A 117 8.90 -3.93 -13.94
N LEU A 118 9.96 -3.14 -13.76
CA LEU A 118 11.19 -3.57 -13.08
C LEU A 118 10.90 -3.99 -11.63
N VAL A 119 10.11 -3.20 -10.89
CA VAL A 119 9.66 -3.54 -9.54
C VAL A 119 8.84 -4.84 -9.54
N GLY A 120 7.86 -4.96 -10.44
CA GLY A 120 7.04 -6.17 -10.57
C GLY A 120 7.89 -7.41 -10.88
N PHE A 121 8.94 -7.27 -11.71
CA PHE A 121 9.89 -8.33 -12.00
C PHE A 121 10.71 -8.73 -10.76
N MET A 122 11.25 -7.74 -10.02
CA MET A 122 11.97 -7.99 -8.78
C MET A 122 11.08 -8.70 -7.74
N GLN A 123 9.81 -8.28 -7.61
CA GLN A 123 8.87 -8.84 -6.65
C GLN A 123 8.39 -10.25 -7.02
N HIS A 124 8.04 -10.52 -8.28
CA HIS A 124 7.43 -11.80 -8.66
C HIS A 124 8.41 -12.86 -9.18
N VAL A 125 9.62 -12.45 -9.61
CA VAL A 125 10.62 -13.36 -10.18
C VAL A 125 11.85 -13.51 -9.28
N LEU A 126 12.37 -12.43 -8.71
CA LEU A 126 13.60 -12.48 -7.89
C LEU A 126 13.32 -12.78 -6.42
N ALA A 127 12.37 -12.09 -5.78
CA ALA A 127 12.00 -12.31 -4.38
C ALA A 127 11.68 -13.78 -4.03
N PRO A 128 10.85 -14.52 -4.81
CA PRO A 128 10.56 -15.91 -4.48
C PRO A 128 11.72 -16.88 -4.73
N LYS A 129 12.80 -16.47 -5.42
CA LYS A 129 13.96 -17.34 -5.67
C LYS A 129 14.94 -17.41 -4.50
N SER A 130 14.96 -16.40 -3.63
CA SER A 130 15.89 -16.33 -2.51
C SER A 130 15.25 -15.67 -1.30
N VAL A 131 15.23 -16.38 -0.18
CA VAL A 131 14.74 -15.88 1.10
C VAL A 131 15.55 -14.64 1.55
N LEU A 132 16.86 -14.63 1.31
CA LEU A 132 17.72 -13.49 1.63
C LEU A 132 17.32 -12.25 0.82
N TYR A 133 17.06 -12.44 -0.47
CA TYR A 133 16.66 -11.33 -1.34
C TYR A 133 15.27 -10.81 -0.98
N SER A 134 14.33 -11.70 -0.61
CA SER A 134 13.01 -11.29 -0.13
C SER A 134 13.06 -10.37 1.10
N ASN A 135 14.07 -10.50 1.97
CA ASN A 135 14.23 -9.67 3.17
C ASN A 135 14.83 -8.29 2.88
N VAL A 136 15.45 -8.09 1.71
CA VAL A 136 16.10 -6.82 1.31
C VAL A 136 15.46 -6.26 0.03
N PHE A 137 14.36 -6.87 -0.41
CA PHE A 137 13.68 -6.53 -1.65
C PHE A 137 13.25 -5.06 -1.63
N GLU A 138 12.70 -4.57 -0.53
CA GLU A 138 12.20 -3.20 -0.43
C GLU A 138 13.31 -2.17 -0.65
N VAL A 139 14.42 -2.34 0.09
CA VAL A 139 15.56 -1.43 0.02
C VAL A 139 16.21 -1.50 -1.36
N SER A 140 16.44 -2.70 -1.88
CA SER A 140 17.09 -2.86 -3.18
C SER A 140 16.24 -2.31 -4.34
N ALA A 141 14.92 -2.51 -4.31
CA ALA A 141 13.99 -1.96 -5.29
C ALA A 141 13.95 -0.42 -5.20
N ALA A 142 13.87 0.15 -4.01
CA ALA A 142 13.86 1.61 -3.81
C ALA A 142 15.18 2.27 -4.28
N VAL A 143 16.34 1.66 -3.96
CA VAL A 143 17.65 2.15 -4.42
C VAL A 143 17.73 2.13 -5.94
N LEU A 144 17.39 1.01 -6.57
CA LEU A 144 17.51 0.85 -8.02
C LEU A 144 16.55 1.77 -8.78
N THR A 145 15.28 1.81 -8.37
CA THR A 145 14.28 2.67 -9.02
C THR A 145 14.58 4.14 -8.83
N SER A 146 15.04 4.57 -7.65
CA SER A 146 15.38 5.97 -7.39
C SER A 146 16.64 6.40 -8.13
N PHE A 147 17.64 5.52 -8.23
CA PHE A 147 18.83 5.73 -9.06
C PHE A 147 18.45 5.93 -10.53
N LEU A 148 17.66 5.02 -11.09
CA LEU A 148 17.22 5.11 -12.49
C LEU A 148 16.27 6.29 -12.73
N ALA A 149 15.37 6.59 -11.78
CA ALA A 149 14.48 7.74 -11.86
C ALA A 149 15.28 9.05 -11.92
N ARG A 150 16.34 9.18 -11.11
CA ARG A 150 17.22 10.36 -11.16
C ARG A 150 18.05 10.39 -12.44
N ALA A 151 18.44 9.22 -12.96
CA ALA A 151 19.12 9.11 -14.24
C ALA A 151 18.29 9.61 -15.41
N PHE A 152 17.06 9.11 -15.54
CA PHE A 152 16.15 9.57 -16.57
C PHE A 152 15.70 11.02 -16.33
N GLY A 153 15.46 11.41 -15.07
CA GLY A 153 15.06 12.76 -14.70
C GLY A 153 16.13 13.84 -14.91
N SER A 154 17.39 13.47 -15.15
CA SER A 154 18.50 14.40 -15.43
C SER A 154 18.78 14.58 -16.93
N ILE A 155 18.04 13.90 -17.82
CA ILE A 155 18.14 14.08 -19.27
C ILE A 155 17.67 15.49 -19.64
N LYS A 156 18.54 16.27 -20.29
CA LYS A 156 18.24 17.65 -20.68
C LYS A 156 17.21 17.70 -21.82
N SER A 157 16.30 18.66 -21.75
CA SER A 157 15.31 18.87 -22.82
C SER A 157 15.98 19.43 -24.09
N PRO A 158 15.72 18.88 -25.28
CA PRO A 158 16.12 19.47 -26.55
C PRO A 158 15.17 20.60 -27.01
N PHE A 159 13.99 20.71 -26.40
CA PHE A 159 12.99 21.73 -26.70
C PHE A 159 13.11 22.90 -25.72
N GLY A 160 13.24 24.13 -26.24
CA GLY A 160 13.38 25.34 -25.44
C GLY A 160 12.18 25.55 -24.50
N GLY A 161 12.44 25.73 -23.21
CA GLY A 161 11.43 26.02 -22.18
C GLY A 161 11.58 25.23 -20.87
N GLU A 162 12.25 24.07 -20.89
CA GLU A 162 12.55 23.26 -19.69
C GLU A 162 14.02 22.87 -19.64
N GLU A 163 14.59 22.78 -18.42
CA GLU A 163 15.96 22.28 -18.23
C GLU A 163 16.04 20.76 -18.41
N TYR A 164 14.98 20.02 -18.04
CA TYR A 164 14.95 18.56 -18.03
C TYR A 164 13.73 18.02 -18.78
N LEU A 165 13.92 16.93 -19.51
CA LEU A 165 12.87 16.29 -20.32
C LEU A 165 11.86 15.54 -19.45
N PHE A 166 12.32 14.87 -18.38
CA PHE A 166 11.49 14.03 -17.52
C PHE A 166 11.40 14.55 -16.09
N CYS A 167 10.28 14.31 -15.42
CA CYS A 167 10.08 14.73 -14.04
C CYS A 167 10.56 13.66 -13.05
N PHE A 168 11.69 13.91 -12.37
CA PHE A 168 12.26 12.99 -11.39
C PHE A 168 11.28 12.56 -10.30
N SER A 169 10.52 13.50 -9.71
CA SER A 169 9.64 13.19 -8.57
C SER A 169 8.50 12.26 -8.96
N ALA A 170 7.84 12.53 -10.08
CA ALA A 170 6.84 11.65 -10.65
C ALA A 170 7.41 10.25 -10.93
N LEU A 171 8.59 10.14 -11.54
CA LEU A 171 9.22 8.84 -11.85
C LEU A 171 9.56 8.04 -10.59
N ALA A 172 10.18 8.67 -9.60
CA ALA A 172 10.60 8.02 -8.36
C ALA A 172 9.38 7.55 -7.55
N GLN A 173 8.42 8.44 -7.31
CA GLN A 173 7.28 8.13 -6.44
C GLN A 173 6.27 7.16 -7.09
N SER A 174 6.01 7.27 -8.39
CA SER A 174 5.10 6.35 -9.10
C SER A 174 5.62 4.90 -9.18
N SER A 175 6.93 4.71 -9.25
CA SER A 175 7.55 3.38 -9.28
C SER A 175 7.49 2.67 -7.92
N ILE A 176 7.57 3.43 -6.82
CA ILE A 176 7.56 2.90 -5.46
C ILE A 176 6.13 2.70 -4.94
N ALA A 177 5.13 3.40 -5.51
CA ALA A 177 3.74 3.41 -5.06
C ALA A 177 3.14 2.03 -4.75
N LEU A 178 3.49 1.00 -5.53
CA LEU A 178 2.97 -0.37 -5.38
C LEU A 178 3.72 -1.20 -4.32
N ILE A 179 4.91 -0.77 -3.91
CA ILE A 179 5.68 -1.42 -2.84
C ILE A 179 5.15 -1.00 -1.47
N LEU A 180 4.39 0.11 -1.38
CA LEU A 180 3.94 0.62 -0.09
C LEU A 180 3.09 -0.39 0.70
N PRO A 181 3.27 -0.46 2.03
CA PRO A 181 2.59 -1.41 2.89
C PRO A 181 1.13 -0.99 3.19
N GLY A 182 0.35 -0.59 2.17
CA GLY A 182 -1.02 -0.10 2.34
C GLY A 182 -1.99 -1.14 2.90
N PHE A 183 -1.86 -2.41 2.47
CA PHE A 183 -2.64 -3.52 3.03
C PHE A 183 -2.30 -3.75 4.50
N MET A 184 -1.03 -3.67 4.85
CA MET A 184 -0.58 -3.87 6.22
C MET A 184 -1.11 -2.76 7.13
N VAL A 185 -1.06 -1.50 6.69
CA VAL A 185 -1.66 -0.38 7.40
C VAL A 185 -3.16 -0.62 7.60
N LEU A 186 -3.90 -1.00 6.56
CA LEU A 186 -5.33 -1.29 6.66
C LEU A 186 -5.65 -2.40 7.67
N CYS A 187 -4.96 -3.54 7.58
CA CYS A 187 -5.17 -4.65 8.51
C CYS A 187 -4.80 -4.26 9.93
N SER A 188 -3.72 -3.50 10.13
CA SER A 188 -3.32 -2.98 11.44
C SER A 188 -4.40 -2.12 12.05
N SER A 189 -4.94 -1.17 11.27
CA SER A 189 -6.04 -0.30 11.68
C SER A 189 -7.26 -1.10 12.12
N LEU A 190 -7.69 -2.06 11.30
CA LEU A 190 -8.90 -2.85 11.59
C LEU A 190 -8.72 -3.81 12.77
N GLU A 191 -7.52 -4.36 12.97
CA GLU A 191 -7.21 -5.21 14.13
C GLU A 191 -7.13 -4.42 15.43
N LEU A 192 -6.54 -3.21 15.38
CA LEU A 192 -6.58 -2.27 16.51
C LEU A 192 -8.03 -1.90 16.86
N GLN A 193 -8.90 -1.78 15.85
CA GLN A 193 -10.32 -1.54 16.05
C GLN A 193 -11.02 -2.68 16.78
N SER A 194 -10.66 -3.93 16.44
CA SER A 194 -11.26 -5.11 17.02
C SER A 194 -10.66 -5.47 18.39
N HIS A 195 -9.94 -4.54 19.03
CA HIS A 195 -9.20 -4.74 20.28
C HIS A 195 -8.13 -5.85 20.21
N GLN A 196 -7.71 -6.25 19.01
CA GLN A 196 -6.58 -7.17 18.83
C GLN A 196 -5.28 -6.37 18.83
N MET A 197 -4.90 -5.88 20.01
CA MET A 197 -3.78 -4.97 20.19
C MET A 197 -2.45 -5.58 19.73
N ILE A 198 -2.21 -6.87 19.98
CA ILE A 198 -0.92 -7.51 19.69
C ILE A 198 -0.69 -7.58 18.18
N ALA A 199 -1.62 -8.17 17.41
CA ALA A 199 -1.40 -8.31 15.97
C ALA A 199 -1.45 -6.97 15.22
N GLY A 200 -2.36 -6.06 15.62
CA GLY A 200 -2.45 -4.74 15.00
C GLY A 200 -1.22 -3.87 15.26
N SER A 201 -0.71 -3.84 16.50
CA SER A 201 0.46 -3.03 16.85
C SER A 201 1.73 -3.52 16.17
N ILE A 202 1.97 -4.84 16.13
CA ILE A 202 3.17 -5.41 15.49
C ILE A 202 3.20 -5.07 13.99
N ARG A 203 2.05 -5.20 13.30
CA ARG A 203 1.97 -4.84 11.88
C ARG A 203 2.14 -3.35 11.64
N MET A 204 1.57 -2.51 12.51
CA MET A 204 1.74 -1.06 12.41
C MET A 204 3.22 -0.67 12.53
N VAL A 205 3.92 -1.20 13.55
CA VAL A 205 5.35 -0.94 13.75
C VAL A 205 6.17 -1.43 12.56
N TYR A 206 5.88 -2.63 12.05
CA TYR A 206 6.56 -3.15 10.86
C TYR A 206 6.30 -2.28 9.62
N ALA A 207 5.07 -1.79 9.38
CA ALA A 207 4.76 -0.90 8.27
C ALA A 207 5.53 0.44 8.35
N ILE A 208 5.77 0.95 9.57
CA ILE A 208 6.60 2.14 9.80
C ILE A 208 8.07 1.85 9.45
N ILE A 209 8.63 0.75 9.98
CA ILE A 209 10.02 0.32 9.68
C ILE A 209 10.20 0.10 8.17
N TYR A 210 9.24 -0.56 7.53
CA TYR A 210 9.21 -0.78 6.08
C TYR A 210 9.28 0.54 5.31
N SER A 211 8.55 1.55 5.76
CA SER A 211 8.52 2.86 5.13
C SER A 211 9.85 3.62 5.36
N LEU A 212 10.47 3.47 6.53
CA LEU A 212 11.82 3.99 6.79
C LEU A 212 12.87 3.36 5.85
N PHE A 213 12.78 2.05 5.61
CA PHE A 213 13.65 1.35 4.65
C PHE A 213 13.46 1.84 3.22
N LEU A 214 12.22 2.09 2.80
CA LEU A 214 11.93 2.73 1.51
C LEU A 214 12.56 4.13 1.43
N GLY A 215 12.41 4.94 2.48
CA GLY A 215 12.96 6.30 2.52
C GLY A 215 14.47 6.32 2.45
N TYR A 216 15.12 5.44 3.22
CA TYR A 216 16.55 5.23 3.13
C TYR A 216 16.99 4.80 1.73
N GLY A 217 16.27 3.85 1.10
CA GLY A 217 16.55 3.41 -0.25
C GLY A 217 16.45 4.54 -1.29
N ILE A 218 15.45 5.43 -1.16
CA ILE A 218 15.33 6.63 -2.01
C ILE A 218 16.54 7.55 -1.84
N THR A 219 16.91 7.88 -0.60
CA THR A 219 18.07 8.75 -0.31
C THR A 219 19.36 8.16 -0.85
N VAL A 220 19.60 6.86 -0.65
CA VAL A 220 20.81 6.19 -1.16
C VAL A 220 20.83 6.17 -2.68
N GLY A 221 19.75 5.73 -3.34
CA GLY A 221 19.68 5.66 -4.81
C GLY A 221 19.86 7.03 -5.48
N THR A 222 19.23 8.06 -4.92
CA THR A 222 19.37 9.44 -5.42
C THR A 222 20.75 10.04 -5.19
N THR A 223 21.39 9.73 -4.06
CA THR A 223 22.75 10.21 -3.74
C THR A 223 23.79 9.57 -4.64
N ILE A 224 23.72 8.25 -4.86
CA ILE A 224 24.65 7.54 -5.75
C ILE A 224 24.64 8.17 -7.15
N TYR A 225 23.46 8.42 -7.73
CA TYR A 225 23.39 9.04 -9.05
C TYR A 225 23.85 10.51 -9.02
N GLY A 226 23.47 11.28 -7.99
CA GLY A 226 23.88 12.69 -7.85
C GLY A 226 25.39 12.89 -7.67
N LEU A 227 26.12 11.86 -7.22
CA LEU A 227 27.58 11.85 -7.17
C LEU A 227 28.22 11.49 -8.52
N LEU A 228 27.54 10.71 -9.37
CA LEU A 228 28.03 10.35 -10.69
C LEU A 228 27.82 11.47 -11.72
N ASP A 229 26.69 12.18 -11.66
CA ASP A 229 26.38 13.29 -12.57
C ASP A 229 26.32 14.64 -11.82
N GLY A 230 27.32 15.49 -12.09
CA GLY A 230 27.40 16.84 -11.53
C GLY A 230 26.25 17.77 -11.93
N ALA A 231 25.58 17.48 -13.06
CA ALA A 231 24.42 18.24 -13.55
C ALA A 231 23.07 17.59 -13.19
N ALA A 232 23.05 16.66 -12.22
CA ALA A 232 21.84 15.96 -11.85
C ALA A 232 20.72 16.89 -11.37
N ASN A 233 19.50 16.57 -11.80
CA ASN A 233 18.30 17.34 -11.49
C ASN A 233 18.02 17.38 -9.98
N SER A 234 17.83 18.59 -9.45
CA SER A 234 17.40 18.86 -8.07
C SER A 234 15.96 19.38 -7.98
N GLN A 235 15.28 19.52 -9.13
CA GLN A 235 13.87 19.89 -9.18
C GLN A 235 13.02 18.77 -8.62
N THR A 236 12.00 19.22 -7.92
CA THR A 236 11.34 18.50 -6.85
C THR A 236 9.83 18.48 -7.14
N THR A 237 9.36 19.48 -7.88
CA THR A 237 8.01 19.62 -8.41
C THR A 237 8.03 19.50 -9.94
N CYS A 238 6.99 18.87 -10.51
CA CYS A 238 6.81 18.81 -11.95
C CYS A 238 6.23 20.13 -12.48
N LYS A 239 6.70 20.60 -13.65
CA LYS A 239 6.22 21.81 -14.33
C LYS A 239 5.32 21.44 -15.52
N ARG A 240 4.49 22.39 -15.98
CA ARG A 240 3.67 22.29 -17.21
C ARG A 240 2.69 21.10 -17.17
N LEU A 241 1.83 21.10 -16.17
CA LEU A 241 0.69 20.18 -16.06
C LEU A 241 -0.45 20.51 -17.04
N ASP A 242 -0.40 21.67 -17.68
CA ASP A 242 -1.40 22.15 -18.65
C ASP A 242 -1.60 21.21 -19.85
N VAL A 243 -0.67 20.26 -20.08
CA VAL A 243 -0.75 19.22 -21.12
C VAL A 243 -2.01 18.36 -20.98
N TRP A 244 -2.54 18.20 -19.76
CA TRP A 244 -3.77 17.45 -19.51
C TRP A 244 -5.04 18.18 -19.96
N GLY A 245 -4.95 19.48 -20.26
CA GLY A 245 -6.07 20.35 -20.65
C GLY A 245 -7.04 20.67 -19.50
N SER A 246 -7.28 19.72 -18.59
CA SER A 246 -8.11 19.90 -17.40
C SER A 246 -7.56 19.10 -16.22
N GLU A 247 -7.45 19.76 -15.07
CA GLU A 247 -7.08 19.15 -13.77
C GLU A 247 -7.94 17.91 -13.47
N TYR A 248 -9.22 17.93 -13.86
CA TYR A 248 -10.15 16.83 -13.62
C TYR A 248 -9.81 15.56 -14.43
N ILE A 249 -9.28 15.70 -15.65
CA ILE A 249 -8.94 14.54 -16.49
C ILE A 249 -7.73 13.81 -15.89
N GLN A 250 -6.74 14.58 -15.45
CA GLN A 250 -5.53 14.05 -14.80
C GLN A 250 -5.85 13.26 -13.52
N HIS A 251 -6.80 13.75 -12.71
CA HIS A 251 -7.09 13.14 -11.42
C HIS A 251 -8.17 12.05 -11.48
N PHE A 252 -9.29 12.26 -12.19
CA PHE A 252 -10.44 11.34 -12.08
C PHE A 252 -10.43 10.17 -13.05
N VAL A 253 -9.78 10.29 -14.22
CA VAL A 253 -9.76 9.21 -15.23
C VAL A 253 -8.78 8.11 -14.85
N PHE A 254 -7.67 8.47 -14.21
CA PHE A 254 -6.60 7.52 -13.89
C PHE A 254 -6.87 6.69 -12.63
N VAL A 255 -7.71 7.17 -11.71
CA VAL A 255 -8.13 6.43 -10.50
C VAL A 255 -8.84 5.10 -10.84
N PRO A 256 -9.91 5.04 -11.66
CA PRO A 256 -10.54 3.77 -12.02
C PRO A 256 -9.59 2.83 -12.75
N VAL A 257 -8.73 3.37 -13.62
CA VAL A 257 -7.72 2.59 -14.35
C VAL A 257 -6.74 1.94 -13.37
N TYR A 258 -6.26 2.70 -12.39
CA TYR A 258 -5.40 2.19 -11.32
C TYR A 258 -6.08 1.10 -10.50
N VAL A 259 -7.36 1.28 -10.14
CA VAL A 259 -8.13 0.28 -9.39
C VAL A 259 -8.30 -1.02 -10.18
N VAL A 260 -8.48 -0.97 -11.50
CA VAL A 260 -8.53 -2.17 -12.35
C VAL A 260 -7.21 -2.94 -12.29
N PHE A 261 -6.07 -2.25 -12.39
CA PHE A 261 -4.77 -2.91 -12.28
C PHE A 261 -4.49 -3.44 -10.87
N LEU A 262 -4.89 -2.71 -9.82
CA LEU A 262 -4.84 -3.22 -8.44
C LEU A 262 -5.70 -4.45 -8.25
N ALA A 263 -6.87 -4.54 -8.89
CA ALA A 263 -7.71 -5.72 -8.86
C ALA A 263 -7.03 -6.93 -9.51
N ILE A 264 -6.30 -6.72 -10.61
CA ILE A 264 -5.49 -7.78 -11.26
C ILE A 264 -4.33 -8.20 -10.35
N ILE A 265 -3.58 -7.23 -9.82
CA ILE A 265 -2.42 -7.46 -8.93
C ILE A 265 -2.85 -8.27 -7.69
N ASN A 266 -3.98 -7.91 -7.08
CA ASN A 266 -4.50 -8.55 -5.86
C ASN A 266 -5.46 -9.72 -6.12
N GLN A 267 -5.46 -10.29 -7.34
CA GLN A 267 -6.22 -11.50 -7.70
C GLN A 267 -7.74 -11.41 -7.44
N ALA A 268 -8.33 -10.22 -7.57
CA ALA A 268 -9.75 -9.98 -7.31
C ALA A 268 -10.68 -10.63 -8.35
N LYS A 269 -11.93 -10.88 -7.96
CA LYS A 269 -12.98 -11.37 -8.87
C LYS A 269 -13.51 -10.20 -9.72
N TRP A 270 -13.60 -10.38 -11.04
CA TRP A 270 -14.15 -9.37 -11.96
C TRP A 270 -15.56 -8.87 -11.59
N LYS A 271 -16.38 -9.71 -10.96
CA LYS A 271 -17.72 -9.31 -10.47
C LYS A 271 -17.68 -8.26 -9.35
N GLN A 272 -16.59 -8.19 -8.59
CA GLN A 272 -16.42 -7.24 -7.47
C GLN A 272 -15.74 -5.94 -7.89
N VAL A 273 -15.07 -5.91 -9.04
CA VAL A 273 -14.29 -4.76 -9.54
C VAL A 273 -15.14 -3.49 -9.70
N PRO A 274 -16.37 -3.53 -10.25
CA PRO A 274 -17.19 -2.31 -10.37
C PRO A 274 -17.47 -1.64 -9.03
N THR A 275 -17.78 -2.42 -8.00
CA THR A 275 -18.00 -1.89 -6.64
C THR A 275 -16.72 -1.29 -6.07
N MET A 276 -15.58 -1.96 -6.27
CA MET A 276 -14.26 -1.45 -5.82
C MET A 276 -13.95 -0.09 -6.48
N ILE A 277 -14.24 0.06 -7.77
CA ILE A 277 -14.03 1.32 -8.51
C ILE A 277 -14.87 2.44 -7.92
N VAL A 278 -16.17 2.22 -7.70
CA VAL A 278 -17.07 3.25 -7.15
C VAL A 278 -16.61 3.71 -5.77
N ILE A 279 -16.28 2.78 -4.88
CA ILE A 279 -15.83 3.09 -3.52
C ILE A 279 -14.50 3.86 -3.55
N ALA A 280 -13.55 3.42 -4.38
CA ALA A 280 -12.24 4.07 -4.51
C ALA A 280 -12.34 5.49 -5.09
N ILE A 281 -13.17 5.70 -6.11
CA ILE A 281 -13.42 7.03 -6.68
C ILE A 281 -14.03 7.94 -5.62
N CYS A 282 -15.08 7.51 -4.91
CA CYS A 282 -15.69 8.33 -3.88
C CYS A 282 -14.69 8.71 -2.77
N GLY A 283 -13.86 7.77 -2.33
CA GLY A 283 -12.80 8.02 -1.35
C GLY A 283 -11.75 9.02 -1.84
N TYR A 284 -11.34 8.91 -3.10
CA TYR A 284 -10.38 9.82 -3.70
C TYR A 284 -10.96 11.23 -3.94
N VAL A 285 -12.21 11.33 -4.41
CA VAL A 285 -12.92 12.60 -4.60
C VAL A 285 -12.93 13.40 -3.30
N THR A 286 -13.32 12.77 -2.19
CA THR A 286 -13.40 13.47 -0.90
C THR A 286 -12.02 13.83 -0.38
N ASN A 287 -11.02 12.96 -0.54
CA ASN A 287 -9.62 13.28 -0.24
C ASN A 287 -9.13 14.50 -1.04
N TYR A 288 -9.30 14.49 -2.36
CA TYR A 288 -8.84 15.56 -3.27
C TYR A 288 -9.45 16.92 -2.92
N PHE A 289 -10.77 16.99 -2.72
CA PHE A 289 -11.42 18.25 -2.35
C PHE A 289 -11.04 18.72 -0.93
N SER A 290 -10.83 17.80 0.01
CA SER A 290 -10.31 18.13 1.34
C SER A 290 -8.89 18.70 1.25
N THR A 291 -8.00 18.08 0.48
CA THR A 291 -6.62 18.55 0.26
C THR A 291 -6.61 19.94 -0.38
N LYS A 292 -7.47 20.18 -1.38
CA LYS A 292 -7.59 21.48 -2.06
C LYS A 292 -8.05 22.60 -1.12
N LYS A 293 -8.88 22.28 -0.12
CA LYS A 293 -9.42 23.27 0.83
C LYS A 293 -8.55 23.49 2.06
N LEU A 294 -7.93 22.43 2.59
CA LEU A 294 -7.19 22.43 3.86
C LEU A 294 -5.66 22.52 3.66
N GLY A 295 -5.17 22.38 2.43
CA GLY A 295 -3.75 22.36 2.09
C GLY A 295 -3.17 20.95 2.00
N SER A 296 -2.03 20.85 1.30
CA SER A 296 -1.32 19.60 0.98
C SER A 296 -0.79 18.83 2.20
N ASN A 297 -0.59 19.51 3.33
CA ASN A 297 -0.05 18.93 4.56
C ASN A 297 -1.15 18.49 5.54
N SER A 298 -2.42 18.50 5.12
CA SER A 298 -3.53 18.19 6.01
C SER A 298 -3.79 16.68 6.09
N GLU A 299 -3.37 16.08 7.20
CA GLU A 299 -3.67 14.67 7.55
C GLU A 299 -5.18 14.36 7.50
N VAL A 300 -5.99 15.39 7.75
CA VAL A 300 -7.45 15.38 7.71
C VAL A 300 -7.97 14.86 6.37
N ALA A 301 -7.31 15.15 5.24
CA ALA A 301 -7.76 14.68 3.94
C ALA A 301 -7.74 13.15 3.82
N ASN A 302 -6.72 12.49 4.38
CA ASN A 302 -6.64 11.03 4.41
C ASN A 302 -7.72 10.44 5.32
N THR A 303 -8.02 11.09 6.44
CA THR A 303 -9.10 10.70 7.34
C THR A 303 -10.48 10.79 6.67
N VAL A 304 -10.76 11.88 5.95
CA VAL A 304 -12.04 12.08 5.24
C VAL A 304 -12.19 11.09 4.08
N GLY A 305 -11.12 10.84 3.33
CA GLY A 305 -11.08 9.82 2.29
C GLY A 305 -11.36 8.42 2.87
N ALA A 306 -10.62 8.03 3.92
CA ALA A 306 -10.80 6.73 4.57
C ALA A 306 -12.16 6.57 5.24
N PHE A 307 -12.71 7.64 5.82
CA PHE A 307 -14.09 7.66 6.32
C PHE A 307 -15.10 7.37 5.21
N THR A 308 -14.93 8.01 4.04
CA THR A 308 -15.82 7.80 2.89
C THR A 308 -15.73 6.36 2.37
N VAL A 309 -14.51 5.83 2.22
CA VAL A 309 -14.27 4.43 1.82
C VAL A 309 -14.88 3.46 2.83
N GLY A 310 -14.66 3.68 4.12
CA GLY A 310 -15.22 2.86 5.19
C GLY A 310 -16.74 2.90 5.24
N LEU A 311 -17.33 4.09 5.07
CA LEU A 311 -18.78 4.30 5.11
C LEU A 311 -19.46 3.53 3.98
N LEU A 312 -18.97 3.70 2.75
CA LEU A 312 -19.50 3.01 1.57
C LEU A 312 -19.23 1.51 1.61
N GLY A 313 -18.04 1.08 2.05
CA GLY A 313 -17.70 -0.33 2.20
C GLY A 313 -18.59 -1.04 3.22
N ASN A 314 -18.85 -0.41 4.36
CA ASN A 314 -19.73 -0.93 5.40
C ASN A 314 -21.21 -0.93 4.95
N LEU A 315 -21.65 0.12 4.27
CA LEU A 315 -23.00 0.22 3.72
C LEU A 315 -23.23 -0.84 2.64
N TYR A 316 -22.26 -1.04 1.74
CA TYR A 316 -22.28 -2.10 0.73
C TYR A 316 -22.42 -3.49 1.37
N SER A 317 -21.68 -3.77 2.44
CA SER A 317 -21.80 -5.05 3.15
C SER A 317 -23.15 -5.22 3.83
N ARG A 318 -23.72 -4.13 4.35
CA ARG A 318 -25.03 -4.15 5.02
C ARG A 318 -26.18 -4.37 4.06
N LEU A 319 -26.16 -3.72 2.90
CA LEU A 319 -27.27 -3.76 1.92
C LEU A 319 -27.18 -4.96 0.97
N TRP A 320 -25.98 -5.26 0.48
CA TRP A 320 -25.80 -6.22 -0.62
C TRP A 320 -25.21 -7.56 -0.19
N HIS A 321 -25.09 -7.79 1.12
CA HIS A 321 -24.44 -8.97 1.71
C HIS A 321 -23.01 -9.21 1.18
N GLY A 322 -22.37 -8.17 0.66
CA GLY A 322 -21.01 -8.23 0.13
C GLY A 322 -19.92 -8.16 1.20
N HIS A 323 -18.72 -8.57 0.83
CA HIS A 323 -17.54 -8.63 1.70
C HIS A 323 -16.91 -7.25 1.85
N ALA A 324 -17.19 -6.55 2.95
CA ALA A 324 -16.70 -5.18 3.22
C ALA A 324 -15.18 -5.05 3.02
N ALA A 325 -14.40 -5.98 3.60
CA ALA A 325 -12.95 -5.94 3.60
C ALA A 325 -12.34 -5.93 2.19
N THR A 326 -12.85 -6.79 1.30
CA THR A 326 -12.34 -6.87 -0.09
C THR A 326 -12.67 -5.61 -0.88
N ALA A 327 -13.80 -4.97 -0.59
CA ALA A 327 -14.27 -3.78 -1.31
C ALA A 327 -13.54 -2.50 -0.90
N ILE A 328 -13.07 -2.42 0.35
CA ILE A 328 -12.36 -1.26 0.91
C ILE A 328 -10.89 -1.21 0.46
N LEU A 329 -10.24 -2.37 0.27
CA LEU A 329 -8.79 -2.44 0.07
C LEU A 329 -8.28 -1.59 -1.11
N PRO A 330 -8.87 -1.63 -2.33
CA PRO A 330 -8.39 -0.79 -3.42
C PRO A 330 -8.51 0.70 -3.12
N GLY A 331 -9.58 1.14 -2.43
CA GLY A 331 -9.74 2.53 -2.02
C GLY A 331 -8.61 3.00 -1.10
N ILE A 332 -8.16 2.16 -0.19
CA ILE A 332 -7.01 2.46 0.69
C ILE A 332 -5.71 2.56 -0.12
N PHE A 333 -5.50 1.67 -1.10
CA PHE A 333 -4.34 1.76 -1.99
C PHE A 333 -4.32 3.00 -2.88
N VAL A 334 -5.46 3.69 -3.09
CA VAL A 334 -5.51 5.01 -3.74
C VAL A 334 -5.10 6.13 -2.78
N LEU A 335 -5.44 6.01 -1.49
CA LEU A 335 -5.15 7.03 -0.48
C LEU A 335 -3.68 7.03 -0.02
N VAL A 336 -3.08 5.85 0.11
CA VAL A 336 -1.71 5.69 0.65
C VAL A 336 -0.63 6.45 -0.17
N PRO A 337 -0.59 6.38 -1.51
CA PRO A 337 0.37 7.14 -2.32
C PRO A 337 0.24 8.66 -2.14
N SER A 338 -0.99 9.17 -1.99
CA SER A 338 -1.26 10.60 -1.76
C SER A 338 -0.63 11.08 -0.46
N GLY A 339 -0.59 10.22 0.55
CA GLY A 339 0.14 10.43 1.79
C GLY A 339 1.64 10.64 1.59
N LEU A 340 2.30 9.76 0.81
CA LEU A 340 3.72 9.91 0.50
C LEU A 340 4.06 11.20 -0.25
N ALA A 341 3.18 11.64 -1.15
CA ALA A 341 3.37 12.89 -1.87
C ALA A 341 3.48 14.07 -0.89
N SER A 342 2.71 14.04 0.20
CA SER A 342 2.73 15.07 1.26
C SER A 342 3.89 14.96 2.26
N SER A 343 4.50 13.77 2.41
CA SER A 343 5.52 13.51 3.46
C SER A 343 6.87 14.21 3.24
N GLY A 344 7.13 14.77 2.06
CA GLY A 344 8.38 15.49 1.77
C GLY A 344 9.66 14.62 1.73
N SER A 345 9.53 13.29 1.81
CA SER A 345 10.68 12.36 1.88
C SER A 345 11.63 12.47 0.70
N LEU A 346 11.07 12.68 -0.49
CA LEU A 346 11.85 12.88 -1.71
C LEU A 346 12.63 14.21 -1.67
N MET A 347 12.01 15.28 -1.15
CA MET A 347 12.68 16.58 -0.99
C MET A 347 13.92 16.41 -0.14
N ALA A 348 13.76 15.74 1.00
CA ALA A 348 14.82 15.55 1.97
C ALA A 348 15.93 14.62 1.45
N GLY A 349 15.60 13.63 0.62
CA GLY A 349 16.58 12.81 -0.09
C GLY A 349 17.41 13.62 -1.10
N ILE A 350 16.79 14.53 -1.85
CA ILE A 350 17.49 15.42 -2.78
C ILE A 350 18.38 16.42 -2.03
N THR A 351 17.87 17.08 -0.99
CA THR A 351 18.66 18.06 -0.23
C THR A 351 19.88 17.41 0.38
N TYR A 352 19.73 16.22 0.96
CA TYR A 352 20.85 15.42 1.46
C TYR A 352 21.86 15.10 0.36
N ALA A 353 21.41 14.59 -0.80
CA ALA A 353 22.29 14.28 -1.92
C ALA A 353 23.08 15.52 -2.41
N ASN A 354 22.43 16.68 -2.45
CA ASN A 354 23.06 17.93 -2.87
C ASN A 354 24.08 18.44 -1.84
N GLU A 355 23.76 18.36 -0.55
CA GLU A 355 24.68 18.74 0.52
C GLU A 355 25.92 17.85 0.56
N VAL A 356 25.76 16.53 0.42
CA VAL A 356 26.89 15.59 0.34
C VAL A 356 27.80 15.95 -0.83
N ARG A 357 27.23 16.26 -2.00
CA ARG A 357 27.99 16.70 -3.17
C ARG A 357 28.70 18.04 -2.92
N GLU A 358 28.01 19.03 -2.36
CA GLU A 358 28.61 20.32 -2.05
C GLU A 358 29.76 20.19 -1.06
N ASN A 359 29.61 19.34 -0.05
CA ASN A 359 30.68 19.06 0.91
C ASN A 359 31.88 18.38 0.24
N LEU A 360 31.64 17.44 -0.68
CA LEU A 360 32.71 16.82 -1.45
C LEU A 360 33.44 17.84 -2.36
N ALA A 361 32.70 18.76 -2.97
CA ALA A 361 33.27 19.84 -3.79
C ALA A 361 34.03 20.87 -2.95
N LYS A 362 33.59 21.12 -1.71
CA LYS A 362 34.21 22.04 -0.73
C LYS A 362 35.37 21.41 0.04
N SER A 363 35.61 20.10 -0.07
CA SER A 363 36.67 19.38 0.65
C SER A 363 38.12 19.79 0.32
N ASN A 364 38.34 20.83 -0.51
CA ASN A 364 39.62 21.54 -0.59
C ASN A 364 39.81 22.61 0.50
N SER A 365 38.80 22.88 1.34
CA SER A 365 38.88 23.80 2.48
C SER A 365 38.34 23.11 3.73
N SER A 366 39.21 22.97 4.73
CA SER A 366 38.98 22.36 6.04
C SER A 366 37.97 23.16 6.88
N ASP A 367 36.68 22.92 6.72
CA ASP A 367 35.67 23.43 7.65
C ASP A 367 34.59 22.39 7.96
N THR A 368 34.12 22.46 9.20
CA THR A 368 33.30 21.53 9.97
C THR A 368 32.11 20.90 9.24
N LEU A 369 31.98 19.56 9.37
CA LEU A 369 30.79 18.78 9.02
C LEU A 369 29.55 19.33 9.74
N ASN A 370 28.65 19.98 9.00
CA ASN A 370 27.28 20.20 9.47
C ASN A 370 26.45 18.93 9.19
N SER A 371 26.45 17.98 10.12
CA SER A 371 25.75 16.69 10.03
C SER A 371 24.22 16.76 10.25
N ALA A 372 23.59 17.92 10.08
CA ALA A 372 22.22 18.19 10.55
C ALA A 372 21.09 17.74 9.58
N SER A 373 21.40 17.17 8.41
CA SER A 373 20.38 16.87 7.38
C SER A 373 19.97 15.40 7.28
N GLN A 374 20.74 14.46 7.85
CA GLN A 374 20.43 13.03 7.76
C GLN A 374 19.17 12.67 8.57
N ASP A 375 18.96 13.33 9.71
CA ASP A 375 17.81 13.09 10.60
C ASP A 375 16.47 13.48 9.97
N THR A 376 16.45 14.46 9.06
CA THR A 376 15.19 14.99 8.51
C THR A 376 14.59 14.09 7.42
N SER A 377 15.42 13.45 6.57
CA SER A 377 14.92 12.67 5.43
C SER A 377 14.28 11.35 5.82
N ILE A 378 14.96 10.57 6.65
CA ILE A 378 14.49 9.26 7.10
C ILE A 378 13.28 9.43 8.03
N ALA A 379 13.35 10.41 8.95
CA ALA A 379 12.25 10.68 9.86
C ALA A 379 10.98 11.15 9.13
N SER A 380 11.10 11.99 8.09
CA SER A 380 9.93 12.52 7.36
C SER A 380 9.05 11.43 6.73
N LEU A 381 9.65 10.38 6.16
CA LEU A 381 8.88 9.29 5.53
C LEU A 381 8.20 8.43 6.60
N GLY A 382 8.92 8.07 7.66
CA GLY A 382 8.35 7.33 8.80
C GLY A 382 7.18 8.07 9.44
N PHE A 383 7.36 9.37 9.74
CA PHE A 383 6.30 10.23 10.27
C PHE A 383 5.12 10.35 9.31
N GLY A 384 5.38 10.57 8.03
CA GLY A 384 4.32 10.62 7.02
C GLY A 384 3.49 9.34 6.96
N MET A 385 4.13 8.16 7.07
CA MET A 385 3.40 6.90 7.09
C MET A 385 2.59 6.71 8.38
N ILE A 386 3.11 7.16 9.53
CA ILE A 386 2.37 7.19 10.80
C ILE A 386 1.11 8.06 10.65
N GLN A 387 1.24 9.25 10.10
CA GLN A 387 0.13 10.18 9.89
C GLN A 387 -0.95 9.59 8.98
N VAL A 388 -0.54 9.00 7.86
CA VAL A 388 -1.45 8.31 6.93
C VAL A 388 -2.15 7.15 7.62
N ALA A 389 -1.41 6.33 8.36
CA ALA A 389 -1.96 5.19 9.07
C ALA A 389 -2.96 5.60 10.17
N ILE A 390 -2.66 6.65 10.94
CA ILE A 390 -3.59 7.21 11.93
C ILE A 390 -4.83 7.76 11.24
N GLY A 391 -4.68 8.53 10.15
CA GLY A 391 -5.81 9.09 9.41
C GLY A 391 -6.73 8.00 8.86
N ILE A 392 -6.16 6.95 8.26
CA ILE A 392 -6.92 5.78 7.79
C ILE A 392 -7.64 5.10 8.96
N THR A 393 -6.95 4.87 10.07
CA THR A 393 -7.52 4.22 11.27
C THR A 393 -8.71 5.01 11.81
N VAL A 394 -8.54 6.31 12.06
CA VAL A 394 -9.59 7.18 12.58
C VAL A 394 -10.78 7.25 11.62
N GLY A 395 -10.52 7.41 10.32
CA GLY A 395 -11.57 7.47 9.30
C GLY A 395 -12.42 6.19 9.26
N LEU A 396 -11.77 5.02 9.23
CA LEU A 396 -12.46 3.72 9.25
C LEU A 396 -13.22 3.49 10.57
N PHE A 397 -12.71 3.98 11.70
CA PHE A 397 -13.36 3.82 13.00
C PHE A 397 -14.66 4.59 13.08
N ILE A 398 -14.62 5.87 12.69
CA ILE A 398 -15.81 6.73 12.66
C ILE A 398 -16.83 6.15 11.67
N ALA A 399 -16.39 5.68 10.51
CA ALA A 399 -17.28 5.06 9.53
C ALA A 399 -18.00 3.82 10.07
N ALA A 400 -17.30 2.97 10.83
CA ALA A 400 -17.90 1.79 11.44
C ALA A 400 -18.92 2.17 12.52
N LEU A 401 -18.62 3.18 13.35
CA LEU A 401 -19.53 3.70 14.37
C LEU A 401 -20.82 4.24 13.74
N VAL A 402 -20.71 4.99 12.63
CA VAL A 402 -21.88 5.54 11.92
C VAL A 402 -22.77 4.43 11.34
N VAL A 403 -22.20 3.38 10.75
CA VAL A 403 -23.00 2.31 10.12
C VAL A 403 -23.54 1.32 11.16
N TYR A 404 -22.80 1.07 12.24
CA TYR A 404 -23.13 0.09 13.27
C TYR A 404 -23.13 0.70 14.69
N PRO A 405 -24.00 1.70 14.97
CA PRO A 405 -23.96 2.45 16.23
C PRO A 405 -24.25 1.61 17.48
N PHE A 406 -25.02 0.52 17.33
CA PHE A 406 -25.37 -0.39 18.43
C PHE A 406 -24.59 -1.71 18.39
N GLY A 407 -23.53 -1.79 17.57
CA GLY A 407 -22.77 -3.02 17.33
C GLY A 407 -23.58 -4.08 16.57
N LYS A 408 -22.88 -5.12 16.09
CA LYS A 408 -23.49 -6.25 15.40
C LYS A 408 -23.65 -7.41 16.41
N ARG A 409 -24.89 -7.71 16.81
CA ARG A 409 -25.21 -8.68 17.89
C ARG A 409 -24.71 -10.12 17.67
N ARG A 410 -24.29 -10.51 16.46
CA ARG A 410 -23.94 -11.91 16.11
C ARG A 410 -22.62 -12.09 15.34
N SER A 411 -21.84 -11.03 15.10
CA SER A 411 -20.59 -11.14 14.31
C SER A 411 -19.66 -9.97 14.65
N GLY A 412 -18.35 -10.19 14.62
CA GLY A 412 -17.36 -9.13 14.85
C GLY A 412 -17.55 -7.97 13.86
N LEU A 413 -17.26 -6.74 14.31
CA LEU A 413 -17.52 -5.51 13.53
C LEU A 413 -16.83 -5.51 12.16
N PHE A 414 -15.78 -6.31 11.99
CA PHE A 414 -15.18 -6.69 10.72
C PHE A 414 -14.74 -8.14 10.83
N SER A 415 -15.66 -9.10 10.65
CA SER A 415 -15.25 -10.48 10.46
C SER A 415 -14.54 -10.56 9.11
N PHE A 416 -13.22 -10.56 9.17
CA PHE A 416 -12.39 -11.16 8.12
C PHE A 416 -12.72 -12.65 8.03
#